data_AF-A0A969NKG1-F1
#
_entry.id   AF-A0A969NKG1-F1
#
_cell.length_a   1.000
_cell.length_b   1.000
_cell.length_c   1.000
_cell.angle_alpha   90.00
_cell.angle_beta   90.00
_cell.angle_gamma   90.00
#
_symmetry.space_group_name_H-M   'P 1'
#
loop_
_entity.id
_entity.type
_entity.pdbx_description
1 polymer ?
#
loop_
_entity_poly.entity_id
_entity_poly.type
_entity_poly.pdbx_seq_one_letter_code
_entity_poly.pdbx_strand_id
1 'polypeptide(L)'
;MLDIKAIRQHPDKFQHDLARKGVSSSRIVELLEVDEQRRRLQQELDQVRSEQNEVSKQIPHLSGAEKEGVLLRMKSVADHKKQLEKDLENAERAFEEIMVVLPNPPVDDAPDGKSDEENIVIRTEGENQILILFREITLISQKFLICWIQSDPRRFLDHDFIISKTKLPKTA
;
A
#
# COMPACT_ATOMS: atom_id res chain seq x y z
N MET A 1 6.70 -0.83 3.01
CA MET A 1 6.62 -1.05 1.56
C MET A 1 7.66 -2.08 1.18
N LEU A 2 7.36 -2.93 0.18
CA LEU A 2 8.29 -3.95 -0.31
C LEU A 2 9.55 -3.31 -0.90
N ASP A 3 10.68 -3.99 -0.78
CA ASP A 3 11.93 -3.51 -1.40
C ASP A 3 11.90 -3.78 -2.91
N ILE A 4 11.82 -2.70 -3.69
CA ILE A 4 11.86 -2.77 -5.15
C ILE A 4 13.15 -3.42 -5.68
N LYS A 5 14.27 -3.32 -4.97
CA LYS A 5 15.53 -3.96 -5.39
C LYS A 5 15.39 -5.48 -5.38
N ALA A 6 14.76 -6.02 -4.35
CA ALA A 6 14.50 -7.45 -4.25
C ALA A 6 13.57 -7.94 -5.37
N ILE A 7 12.52 -7.17 -5.67
CA ILE A 7 11.57 -7.49 -6.76
C ILE A 7 12.29 -7.49 -8.13
N ARG A 8 13.21 -6.55 -8.37
CA ARG A 8 14.01 -6.52 -9.62
C ARG A 8 14.98 -7.70 -9.74
N GLN A 9 15.56 -8.14 -8.64
CA GLN A 9 16.53 -9.23 -8.64
C GLN A 9 15.87 -10.59 -8.82
N HIS A 10 14.67 -10.76 -8.25
CA HIS A 10 13.96 -12.04 -8.21
C HIS A 10 12.48 -11.91 -8.61
N PRO A 11 12.15 -11.38 -9.80
CA PRO A 11 10.77 -11.12 -10.19
C PRO A 11 9.90 -12.40 -10.17
N ASP A 12 10.46 -13.52 -10.61
CA ASP A 12 9.76 -14.80 -10.67
C ASP A 12 9.33 -15.31 -9.28
N LYS A 13 10.20 -15.11 -8.27
CA LYS A 13 9.89 -15.48 -6.89
C LYS A 13 8.70 -14.66 -6.37
N PHE A 14 8.73 -13.34 -6.55
CA PHE A 14 7.63 -12.50 -6.10
C PHE A 14 6.33 -12.77 -6.85
N GLN A 15 6.38 -13.10 -8.14
CA GLN A 15 5.19 -13.52 -8.88
C GLN A 15 4.59 -14.80 -8.33
N HIS A 16 5.41 -15.81 -8.05
CA HIS A 16 4.96 -17.06 -7.45
C HIS A 16 4.37 -16.84 -6.05
N ASP A 17 5.10 -16.14 -5.18
CA ASP A 17 4.72 -15.96 -3.77
C ASP A 17 3.44 -15.14 -3.63
N LEU A 18 3.25 -14.12 -4.48
CA LEU A 18 2.04 -13.32 -4.48
C LEU A 18 0.86 -14.03 -5.15
N ALA A 19 1.10 -14.94 -6.09
CA ALA A 19 0.05 -15.79 -6.66
C ALA A 19 -0.57 -16.72 -5.59
N ARG A 20 0.22 -17.16 -4.60
CA ARG A 20 -0.28 -17.92 -3.43
C ARG A 20 -1.32 -17.14 -2.62
N LYS A 21 -1.28 -15.79 -2.65
CA LYS A 21 -2.25 -14.87 -2.03
C LYS A 21 -3.34 -14.39 -3.00
N GLY A 22 -3.44 -14.97 -4.19
CA GLY A 22 -4.44 -14.59 -5.19
C GLY A 22 -4.14 -13.30 -5.95
N VAL A 23 -2.91 -12.77 -5.88
CA VAL A 23 -2.50 -11.61 -6.66
C VAL A 23 -2.06 -12.07 -8.05
N SER A 24 -2.56 -11.41 -9.09
CA SER A 24 -2.15 -11.69 -10.48
C SER A 24 -0.68 -11.37 -10.71
N SER A 25 0.05 -12.25 -11.40
CA SER A 25 1.45 -12.03 -11.82
C SER A 25 1.61 -10.77 -12.68
N SER A 26 0.56 -10.37 -13.40
CA SER A 26 0.54 -9.14 -14.22
C SER A 26 0.84 -7.88 -13.40
N ARG A 27 0.50 -7.85 -12.11
CA ARG A 27 0.77 -6.69 -11.23
C ARG A 27 2.25 -6.45 -11.00
N ILE A 28 3.05 -7.52 -10.96
CA ILE A 28 4.50 -7.41 -10.78
C ILE A 28 5.16 -6.97 -12.08
N VAL A 29 4.66 -7.43 -13.23
CA VAL A 29 5.11 -6.96 -14.54
C VAL A 29 4.84 -5.46 -14.69
N GLU A 30 3.60 -5.03 -14.42
CA GLU A 30 3.19 -3.61 -14.44
C GLU A 30 4.08 -2.75 -13.52
N LEU A 31 4.35 -3.21 -12.30
CA LEU A 31 5.23 -2.52 -11.35
C LEU A 31 6.65 -2.33 -11.92
N LEU A 32 7.20 -3.36 -12.56
CA LEU A 32 8.56 -3.32 -13.12
C LEU A 32 8.64 -2.41 -14.35
N GLU A 33 7.61 -2.39 -15.19
CA GLU A 33 7.51 -1.47 -16.33
C GLU A 33 7.46 -0.01 -15.87
N VAL A 34 6.63 0.31 -14.88
CA VAL A 34 6.54 1.66 -14.32
C VAL A 34 7.85 2.07 -13.61
N ASP A 35 8.50 1.16 -12.89
CA ASP A 35 9.82 1.42 -12.28
C ASP A 35 10.92 1.65 -13.33
N GLU A 36 10.87 0.94 -14.46
CA GLU A 36 11.76 1.19 -15.59
C GLU A 36 11.51 2.56 -16.21
N GLN A 37 10.26 2.90 -16.49
CA GLN A 37 9.88 4.20 -17.02
C GLN A 37 10.33 5.35 -16.11
N ARG A 38 10.08 5.23 -14.80
CA ARG A 38 10.54 6.22 -13.81
C ARG A 38 12.05 6.42 -13.86
N ARG A 39 12.83 5.34 -13.92
CA ARG A 39 14.30 5.42 -13.98
C ARG A 39 14.79 6.06 -15.28
N ARG A 40 14.17 5.74 -16.41
CA ARG A 40 14.48 6.35 -17.70
C ARG A 40 14.20 7.85 -17.69
N LEU A 41 13.02 8.26 -17.24
CA LEU A 41 12.64 9.67 -17.13
C LEU A 41 13.56 10.45 -16.18
N GLN A 42 13.95 9.83 -15.05
CA GLN A 42 14.90 10.42 -14.12
C GLN A 42 16.27 10.65 -14.78
N GLN A 43 16.78 9.68 -15.54
CA GLN A 43 18.04 9.80 -16.27
C GLN A 43 17.97 10.89 -17.35
N GLU A 44 16.89 10.93 -18.12
CA GLU A 44 16.67 11.97 -19.14
C GLU A 44 16.60 13.36 -18.52
N LEU A 45 15.91 13.50 -17.37
CA LEU A 45 15.83 14.76 -16.64
C LEU A 45 17.20 15.22 -16.13
N ASP A 46 18.02 14.31 -15.63
CA ASP A 46 19.38 14.62 -15.16
C ASP A 46 20.31 14.99 -16.32
N GLN A 47 20.15 14.35 -17.48
CA GLN A 47 20.86 14.72 -18.71
C GLN A 47 20.49 16.15 -19.17
N VAL A 48 19.19 16.46 -19.21
CA VAL A 48 18.69 17.80 -19.56
C VAL A 48 19.15 18.87 -18.57
N ARG A 49 19.20 18.55 -17.27
CA ARG A 49 19.76 19.44 -16.24
C ARG A 49 21.25 19.68 -16.44
N SER A 50 22.01 18.66 -16.82
CA SER A 50 23.44 18.79 -17.12
C SER A 50 23.67 19.68 -18.33
N GLU A 51 22.93 19.46 -19.42
CA GLU A 51 22.97 20.30 -20.62
C GLU A 51 22.61 21.76 -20.32
N GLN A 52 21.56 22.00 -19.53
CA GLN A 52 21.16 23.33 -19.11
C GLN A 52 22.29 24.04 -18.34
N ASN A 53 22.99 23.34 -17.45
CA ASN A 53 24.08 23.89 -16.66
C ASN A 53 25.31 24.21 -17.53
N GLU A 54 25.67 23.32 -18.46
CA GLU A 54 26.79 23.55 -19.37
C GLU A 54 26.53 24.73 -20.32
N VAL A 55 25.32 24.81 -20.88
CA VAL A 55 24.92 25.94 -21.73
C VAL A 55 24.91 27.24 -20.92
N SER A 56 24.42 27.23 -19.68
CA SER A 56 24.42 28.41 -18.80
C SER A 56 25.81 28.95 -18.51
N LYS A 57 26.84 28.08 -18.43
CA LYS A 57 28.25 28.48 -18.28
C LYS A 57 28.82 29.10 -19.55
N GLN A 58 28.32 28.72 -20.73
CA GLN A 58 28.80 29.22 -22.02
C GLN A 58 28.17 30.57 -22.40
N ILE A 59 26.94 30.86 -21.95
CA ILE A 59 26.21 32.10 -22.25
C ILE A 59 26.99 33.40 -22.00
N PRO A 60 27.77 33.56 -20.90
CA PRO A 60 28.58 34.76 -20.68
C PRO A 60 29.70 34.98 -21.70
N HIS A 61 30.16 33.91 -22.37
CA HIS A 61 31.26 33.94 -23.33
C HIS A 61 30.81 34.16 -24.78
N LEU A 62 29.50 34.13 -25.04
CA LEU A 62 28.90 34.29 -26.36
C LEU A 62 28.44 35.74 -26.59
N SER A 63 28.54 36.24 -27.82
CA SER A 63 28.13 37.60 -28.19
C SER A 63 27.37 37.65 -29.51
N GLY A 64 26.54 38.69 -29.69
CA GLY A 64 25.76 38.89 -30.92
C GLY A 64 24.77 37.75 -31.23
N ALA A 65 24.70 37.36 -32.50
CA ALA A 65 23.72 36.40 -33.02
C ALA A 65 23.87 34.97 -32.43
N GLU A 66 25.06 34.58 -32.01
CA GLU A 66 25.31 33.26 -31.39
C GLU A 66 24.59 33.12 -30.04
N LYS A 67 24.54 34.22 -29.28
CA LYS A 67 23.85 34.28 -27.98
C LYS A 67 22.34 34.15 -28.13
N GLU A 68 21.74 34.80 -29.12
CA GLU A 68 20.30 34.67 -29.41
C GLU A 68 19.92 33.24 -29.83
N GLY A 69 20.74 32.60 -30.67
CA GLY A 69 20.52 31.22 -31.09
C GLY A 69 20.61 30.21 -29.94
N VAL A 70 21.48 30.45 -28.96
CA VAL A 70 21.58 29.63 -27.73
C VAL A 70 20.40 29.87 -26.79
N LEU A 71 19.96 31.12 -26.63
CA LEU A 71 18.78 31.46 -25.81
C LEU A 71 17.49 30.83 -26.34
N LEU A 72 17.31 30.75 -27.67
CA LEU A 72 16.18 30.06 -28.29
C LEU A 72 16.21 28.55 -28.01
N ARG A 73 17.38 27.91 -28.15
CA ARG A 73 17.55 26.49 -27.79
C ARG A 73 17.27 26.24 -26.32
N MET A 74 17.73 27.12 -25.44
CA MET A 74 17.48 27.05 -24.00
C MET A 74 16.00 27.12 -23.62
N LYS A 75 15.18 27.90 -24.34
CA LYS A 75 13.73 27.89 -24.14
C LYS A 75 13.12 26.53 -24.46
N SER A 76 13.49 25.94 -25.61
CA SER A 76 13.01 24.61 -25.99
C SER A 76 13.44 23.52 -24.99
N VAL A 77 14.68 23.59 -24.49
CA VAL A 77 15.18 22.69 -23.43
C VAL A 77 14.40 22.86 -22.13
N ALA A 78 14.07 24.11 -21.75
CA ALA A 78 13.27 24.37 -20.55
C ALA A 78 11.84 23.85 -20.66
N ASP A 79 11.21 23.94 -21.84
CA ASP A 79 9.88 23.37 -22.07
C ASP A 79 9.91 21.84 -22.07
N HIS A 80 10.93 21.24 -22.69
CA HIS A 80 11.14 19.79 -22.64
C HIS A 80 11.38 19.29 -21.21
N LYS A 81 12.18 20.01 -20.41
CA LYS A 81 12.40 19.72 -19.00
C LYS A 81 11.09 19.69 -18.20
N LYS A 82 10.22 20.69 -18.39
CA LYS A 82 8.92 20.74 -17.70
C LYS A 82 8.04 19.54 -18.07
N GLN A 83 8.09 19.11 -19.34
CA GLN A 83 7.35 17.94 -19.78
C GLN A 83 7.87 16.67 -19.10
N LEU A 84 9.19 16.48 -19.07
CA LEU A 84 9.83 15.36 -18.38
C LEU A 84 9.54 15.35 -16.87
N GLU A 85 9.54 16.51 -16.21
CA GLU A 85 9.18 16.62 -14.78
C GLU A 85 7.74 16.16 -14.52
N LYS A 86 6.80 16.56 -15.39
CA LYS A 86 5.40 16.13 -15.30
C LYS A 86 5.24 14.63 -15.57
N ASP A 87 5.95 14.10 -16.55
CA ASP A 87 5.88 12.68 -16.89
C ASP A 87 6.50 11.82 -15.78
N LEU A 88 7.57 12.30 -15.15
CA LEU A 88 8.17 11.68 -13.98
C LEU A 88 7.20 11.65 -12.80
N GLU A 89 6.53 12.77 -12.50
CA GLU A 89 5.53 12.84 -11.42
C GLU A 89 4.37 11.85 -11.65
N ASN A 90 3.91 11.71 -12.89
CA ASN A 90 2.88 10.72 -13.22
C ASN A 90 3.37 9.28 -13.04
N ALA A 91 4.61 8.99 -13.47
CA ALA A 91 5.20 7.67 -13.30
C ALA A 91 5.45 7.32 -11.82
N GLU A 92 5.86 8.29 -11.00
CA GLU A 92 6.02 8.13 -9.55
C GLU A 92 4.69 7.84 -8.87
N ARG A 93 3.63 8.56 -9.24
CA ARG A 93 2.29 8.33 -8.71
C ARG A 93 1.77 6.93 -9.06
N ALA A 94 1.89 6.53 -10.33
CA ALA A 94 1.51 5.19 -10.77
C ALA A 94 2.31 4.10 -10.02
N PHE A 95 3.61 4.33 -9.80
CA PHE A 95 4.45 3.42 -9.03
C PHE A 95 3.97 3.29 -7.58
N GLU A 96 3.66 4.41 -6.92
CA GLU A 96 3.17 4.43 -5.54
C GLU A 96 1.81 3.74 -5.41
N GLU A 97 0.88 4.01 -6.32
CA GLU A 97 -0.45 3.40 -6.36
C GLU A 97 -0.36 1.87 -6.41
N ILE A 98 0.51 1.32 -7.28
CA ILE A 98 0.71 -0.12 -7.38
C ILE A 98 1.40 -0.66 -6.12
N MET A 99 2.41 0.05 -5.61
CA MET A 99 3.22 -0.44 -4.49
C MET A 99 2.48 -0.42 -3.15
N VAL A 100 1.50 0.47 -2.96
CA VAL A 100 0.66 0.51 -1.74
C VAL A 100 -0.35 -0.62 -1.70
N VAL A 101 -0.87 -1.04 -2.86
CA VAL A 101 -1.88 -2.10 -2.97
C VAL A 101 -1.26 -3.51 -2.84
N LEU A 102 0.04 -3.66 -3.14
CA LEU A 102 0.71 -4.95 -3.11
C LEU A 102 0.85 -5.49 -1.67
N PRO A 103 0.32 -6.69 -1.37
CA PRO A 103 0.49 -7.32 -0.07
C PRO A 103 1.91 -7.84 0.10
N ASN A 104 2.31 -8.10 1.36
CA ASN A 104 3.58 -8.77 1.62
C ASN A 104 3.55 -10.23 1.10
N PRO A 105 4.64 -10.75 0.53
CA PRO A 105 4.73 -12.15 0.16
C PRO A 105 4.61 -13.04 1.42
N PRO A 106 3.96 -14.21 1.32
CA PRO A 106 3.96 -15.20 2.39
C PRO A 106 5.38 -15.69 2.66
N VAL A 107 5.61 -16.14 3.90
CA VAL A 107 6.83 -16.88 4.24
C VAL A 107 6.78 -18.29 3.64
N ASP A 108 7.94 -18.90 3.43
CA ASP A 108 8.05 -20.21 2.77
C ASP A 108 7.26 -21.31 3.55
N ASP A 109 7.24 -21.23 4.88
CA ASP A 109 6.53 -22.18 5.76
C ASP A 109 5.01 -21.92 5.88
N ALA A 110 4.49 -20.84 5.31
CA ALA A 110 3.05 -20.56 5.41
C ALA A 110 2.28 -21.58 4.54
N PRO A 111 1.20 -22.19 5.04
CA PRO A 111 0.38 -23.07 4.21
C PRO A 111 -0.35 -22.28 3.12
N ASP A 112 -0.52 -22.91 1.96
CA ASP A 112 -1.38 -22.37 0.91
C ASP A 112 -2.84 -22.61 1.28
N GLY A 113 -3.65 -21.56 1.18
CA GLY A 113 -5.08 -21.64 1.44
C GLY A 113 -5.82 -20.48 0.80
N LYS A 114 -7.06 -20.73 0.34
CA LYS A 114 -7.91 -19.69 -0.25
C LYS A 114 -8.81 -19.02 0.77
N SER A 115 -9.08 -19.69 1.89
CA SER A 115 -10.01 -19.22 2.91
C SER A 115 -9.67 -19.76 4.30
N ASP A 116 -10.35 -19.23 5.31
CA ASP A 116 -10.06 -19.51 6.73
C ASP A 116 -10.27 -20.99 7.10
N GLU A 117 -11.05 -21.73 6.31
CA GLU A 117 -11.30 -23.16 6.47
C GLU A 117 -10.06 -24.02 6.17
N GLU A 118 -9.10 -23.51 5.40
CA GLU A 118 -7.85 -24.20 5.05
C GLU A 118 -6.74 -23.94 6.08
N ASN A 119 -7.01 -23.15 7.13
CA ASN A 119 -6.06 -22.85 8.18
C ASN A 119 -5.71 -24.10 9.01
N ILE A 120 -4.42 -24.31 9.23
CA ILE A 120 -3.90 -25.43 10.02
C ILE A 120 -3.79 -25.01 11.50
N VAL A 121 -4.48 -25.72 12.39
CA VAL A 121 -4.35 -25.52 13.84
C VAL A 121 -3.02 -26.11 14.32
N ILE A 122 -2.09 -25.24 14.74
CA ILE A 122 -0.74 -25.66 15.18
C ILE A 122 -0.78 -26.24 16.61
N ARG A 123 -1.61 -25.65 17.48
CA ARG A 123 -1.74 -26.07 18.88
C ARG A 123 -3.09 -25.64 19.44
N THR A 124 -3.68 -26.53 20.22
CA THR A 124 -4.83 -26.23 21.09
C THR A 124 -4.38 -26.38 22.53
N GLU A 125 -4.69 -25.40 23.37
CA GLU A 125 -4.43 -25.45 24.82
C GLU A 125 -5.75 -25.45 25.58
N GLY A 126 -5.84 -26.32 26.58
CA GLY A 126 -7.07 -26.55 27.34
C GLY A 126 -8.02 -27.54 26.66
N GLU A 127 -8.97 -28.06 27.44
CA GLU A 127 -10.07 -28.88 26.93
C GLU A 127 -11.30 -27.97 26.76
N ASN A 128 -11.93 -28.02 25.60
CA ASN A 128 -13.26 -27.44 25.42
C ASN A 128 -14.21 -28.21 26.33
N GLN A 129 -14.45 -27.69 27.54
CA GLN A 129 -15.47 -28.23 28.42
C GLN A 129 -16.81 -27.99 27.74
N ILE A 130 -17.35 -29.04 27.12
CA ILE A 130 -18.70 -29.05 26.57
C ILE A 130 -19.67 -29.02 27.76
N LEU A 131 -19.87 -27.83 28.33
CA LEU A 131 -21.03 -27.57 29.18
C LEU A 131 -22.22 -27.45 28.23
N ILE A 132 -23.12 -28.43 28.27
CA ILE A 132 -24.36 -28.56 27.46
C ILE A 132 -25.39 -27.44 27.79
N LEU A 133 -24.96 -26.28 28.25
CA LEU A 133 -25.79 -25.11 28.51
C LEU A 133 -25.18 -23.87 27.85
N PHE A 134 -24.81 -23.98 26.57
CA PHE A 134 -24.65 -22.82 25.71
C PHE A 134 -26.05 -22.28 25.34
N ARG A 135 -26.77 -21.78 26.35
CA ARG A 135 -27.78 -20.74 26.07
C ARG A 135 -26.96 -19.54 25.67
N GLU A 136 -27.10 -19.17 24.40
CA GLU A 136 -26.39 -18.10 23.71
C GLU A 136 -26.03 -16.94 24.66
N ILE A 137 -24.82 -16.39 24.55
CA ILE A 137 -24.37 -15.24 25.35
C ILE A 137 -25.36 -14.06 25.25
N THR A 138 -26.11 -13.96 24.15
CA THR A 138 -27.28 -13.08 23.96
C THR A 138 -28.40 -13.29 24.99
N LEU A 139 -28.73 -14.53 25.35
CA LEU A 139 -29.77 -14.88 26.33
C LEU A 139 -29.33 -14.60 27.78
N ILE A 140 -28.04 -14.77 28.08
CA ILE A 140 -27.47 -14.44 29.41
C ILE A 140 -27.44 -12.92 29.60
N SER A 141 -27.09 -12.18 28.55
CA SER A 141 -27.16 -10.71 28.53
C SER A 141 -28.59 -10.18 28.56
N GLN A 142 -29.52 -10.76 27.79
CA GLN A 142 -30.93 -10.32 27.74
C GLN A 142 -31.60 -10.35 29.12
N LYS A 143 -31.29 -11.32 29.98
CA LYS A 143 -31.88 -11.37 31.32
C LYS A 143 -31.45 -10.21 32.22
N PHE A 144 -30.29 -9.58 31.96
CA PHE A 144 -29.81 -8.38 32.65
C PHE A 144 -30.10 -7.08 31.87
N LEU A 145 -30.12 -7.13 30.53
CA LEU A 145 -30.29 -5.99 29.64
C LEU A 145 -31.76 -5.56 29.47
N ILE A 146 -32.71 -6.50 29.53
CA ILE A 146 -34.16 -6.21 29.43
C ILE A 146 -34.63 -5.32 30.60
N CYS A 147 -33.98 -5.38 31.76
CA CYS A 147 -34.31 -4.53 32.90
C CYS A 147 -33.87 -3.05 32.72
N TRP A 148 -32.97 -2.76 31.77
CA TRP A 148 -32.42 -1.42 31.56
C TRP A 148 -32.90 -0.74 30.27
N ILE A 149 -33.21 -1.52 29.22
CA ILE A 149 -33.78 -0.97 27.96
C ILE A 149 -35.14 -0.29 28.21
N GLN A 150 -35.92 -0.72 29.20
CA GLN A 150 -37.17 -0.04 29.56
C GLN A 150 -36.97 1.34 30.23
N SER A 151 -35.75 1.72 30.63
CA SER A 151 -35.50 2.91 31.44
C SER A 151 -34.94 4.12 30.68
N ASP A 152 -34.35 3.96 29.49
CA ASP A 152 -33.80 5.11 28.75
C ASP A 152 -33.73 4.87 27.22
N PRO A 153 -34.74 5.31 26.44
CA PRO A 153 -34.86 4.96 25.01
C PRO A 153 -34.00 5.79 24.06
N ARG A 154 -33.20 6.77 24.52
CA ARG A 154 -32.59 7.78 23.63
C ARG A 154 -31.12 7.58 23.29
N ARG A 155 -30.51 6.41 23.58
CA ARG A 155 -29.04 6.26 23.49
C ARG A 155 -28.51 5.15 22.59
N PHE A 156 -29.37 4.45 21.85
CA PHE A 156 -28.93 3.42 20.90
C PHE A 156 -28.81 4.01 19.50
N LEU A 157 -27.63 4.54 19.19
CA LEU A 157 -27.15 4.68 17.82
C LEU A 157 -26.11 3.57 17.60
N ASP A 158 -26.31 2.84 16.50
CA ASP A 158 -25.43 1.86 15.85
C ASP A 158 -25.43 0.40 16.35
N HIS A 159 -25.53 -0.52 15.38
CA HIS A 159 -25.72 -1.97 15.55
C HIS A 159 -24.50 -2.73 16.08
N ASP A 160 -23.34 -2.09 16.19
CA ASP A 160 -22.06 -2.74 16.53
C ASP A 160 -21.48 -2.33 17.90
N PHE A 161 -22.24 -1.63 18.74
CA PHE A 161 -21.78 -1.24 20.08
C PHE A 161 -22.36 -2.12 21.19
N ILE A 162 -21.47 -2.70 22.01
CA ILE A 162 -21.81 -3.37 23.26
C ILE A 162 -21.43 -2.46 24.44
N ILE A 163 -22.41 -2.04 25.23
CA ILE A 163 -22.19 -1.31 26.48
C ILE A 163 -22.29 -2.30 27.66
N SER A 164 -21.16 -2.65 28.27
CA SER A 164 -21.13 -3.46 29.50
C SER A 164 -21.00 -2.59 30.75
N LYS A 165 -21.93 -2.68 31.70
CA LYS A 165 -21.75 -2.14 33.07
C LYS A 165 -21.38 -3.28 34.02
N THR A 166 -20.19 -3.24 34.59
CA THR A 166 -19.69 -4.27 35.51
C THR A 166 -20.36 -4.19 36.87
N LYS A 167 -21.06 -5.25 37.27
CA LYS A 167 -21.10 -5.71 38.67
C LYS A 167 -20.29 -7.00 38.72
N LEU A 168 -18.98 -6.88 38.89
CA LEU A 168 -18.19 -8.04 39.31
C LEU A 168 -18.50 -8.29 40.78
N PRO A 169 -19.04 -9.47 41.17
CA PRO A 169 -19.15 -9.80 42.58
C PRO A 169 -17.74 -9.90 43.15
N LYS A 170 -17.46 -9.16 44.23
CA LYS A 170 -16.23 -9.34 45.01
C LYS A 170 -16.22 -10.79 45.49
N THR A 171 -15.23 -11.55 45.05
CA THR A 171 -14.89 -12.87 45.58
C THR A 171 -14.58 -12.71 47.08
N ALA A 172 -15.33 -13.45 47.91
CA ALA A 172 -15.02 -13.66 49.33
C ALA A 172 -14.05 -14.83 49.48
#